data_AF-A0A926SWJ0-F1
#
_entry.id   AF-A0A926SWJ0-F1
#
_cell.length_a   1.000
_cell.length_b   1.000
_cell.length_c   1.000
_cell.angle_alpha   90.00
_cell.angle_beta   90.00
_cell.angle_gamma   90.00
#
_symmetry.space_group_name_H-M   'P 1'
#
loop_
_entity.id
_entity.type
_entity.pdbx_description
1 polymer ?
#
loop_
_entity_poly.entity_id
_entity_poly.type
_entity_poly.pdbx_seq_one_letter_code
_entity_poly.pdbx_strand_id
1 'polypeptide(L)'
;MHQISDENAKAAEEHAKVCEKHGKLVEEVGKALEGNGEVPQEQVKLIQEYGKAVQQHANASLKHAKAAQDDAVNSTEEYTKSAKEHVKATEKHVKAVKQYIKLVQNYLYKSNKNY
;
A
#
# COMPACT_ATOMS: atom_id res chain seq x y z
N MET A 1 -28.65 16.73 -4.65
CA MET A 1 -27.63 15.68 -4.76
C MET A 1 -26.41 16.20 -4.02
N HIS A 2 -25.90 15.51 -3.00
CA HIS A 2 -24.67 15.97 -2.32
C HIS A 2 -23.49 15.66 -3.24
N GLN A 3 -22.78 16.69 -3.67
CA GLN A 3 -21.52 16.55 -4.40
C GLN A 3 -20.37 16.63 -3.41
N ILE A 4 -19.32 15.86 -3.67
CA ILE A 4 -18.04 16.04 -2.99
C ILE A 4 -17.39 17.32 -3.51
N SER A 5 -16.70 18.05 -2.62
CA SER A 5 -15.94 19.23 -3.03
C SER A 5 -14.68 18.85 -3.81
N ASP A 6 -14.26 19.72 -4.71
CA ASP A 6 -13.04 19.55 -5.50
C ASP A 6 -11.80 19.36 -4.61
N GLU A 7 -11.74 20.05 -3.46
CA GLU A 7 -10.65 19.91 -2.51
C GLU A 7 -10.56 18.49 -1.96
N ASN A 8 -11.70 17.88 -1.62
CA ASN A 8 -11.74 16.52 -1.10
C ASN A 8 -11.38 15.51 -2.19
N ALA A 9 -11.85 15.70 -3.42
CA ALA A 9 -11.48 14.82 -4.54
C ALA A 9 -9.97 14.91 -4.87
N LYS A 10 -9.39 16.13 -4.83
CA LYS A 10 -7.95 16.34 -4.98
C LYS A 10 -7.15 15.71 -3.83
N ALA A 11 -7.60 15.86 -2.59
CA ALA A 11 -6.95 15.21 -1.45
C ALA A 11 -6.95 13.68 -1.61
N ALA A 12 -8.06 13.09 -2.07
CA ALA A 12 -8.13 11.65 -2.36
C ALA A 12 -7.13 11.24 -3.47
N GLU A 13 -6.97 12.06 -4.51
CA GLU A 13 -5.97 11.84 -5.56
C GLU A 13 -4.54 11.85 -5.01
N GLU A 14 -4.21 12.83 -4.17
CA GLU A 14 -2.89 12.94 -3.53
C GLU A 14 -2.60 11.75 -2.61
N HIS A 15 -3.56 11.36 -1.78
CA HIS A 15 -3.45 10.18 -0.92
C HIS A 15 -3.22 8.90 -1.74
N ALA A 16 -3.93 8.72 -2.85
CA ALA A 16 -3.72 7.58 -3.74
C ALA A 16 -2.30 7.55 -4.31
N LYS A 17 -1.75 8.69 -4.75
CA LYS A 17 -0.35 8.79 -5.23
C LYS A 17 0.67 8.47 -4.12
N VAL A 18 0.41 8.88 -2.88
CA VAL A 18 1.25 8.52 -1.73
C VAL A 18 1.21 7.01 -1.47
N CYS A 19 0.02 6.39 -1.50
CA CYS A 19 -0.09 4.93 -1.38
C CYS A 19 0.66 4.19 -2.49
N GLU A 20 0.62 4.68 -3.73
CA GLU A 20 1.37 4.08 -4.84
C GLU A 20 2.88 4.08 -4.55
N LYS A 21 3.41 5.21 -4.05
CA LYS A 21 4.82 5.32 -3.63
C LYS A 21 5.16 4.35 -2.50
N HIS A 22 4.29 4.22 -1.49
CA HIS A 22 4.48 3.23 -0.42
C HIS A 22 4.52 1.80 -0.94
N GLY A 23 3.64 1.45 -1.89
CA GLY A 23 3.64 0.13 -2.50
C GLY A 23 4.92 -0.19 -3.27
N LYS A 24 5.51 0.79 -3.96
CA LYS A 24 6.82 0.65 -4.61
C LYS A 24 7.94 0.45 -3.60
N LEU A 25 7.97 1.24 -2.52
CA LEU A 25 8.96 1.09 -1.44
C LEU A 25 8.89 -0.30 -0.79
N VAL A 26 7.69 -0.83 -0.54
CA VAL A 26 7.52 -2.19 0.01
C VAL A 26 8.06 -3.25 -0.95
N GLU A 27 7.81 -3.10 -2.26
CA GLU A 27 8.35 -4.02 -3.26
C GLU A 27 9.89 -3.97 -3.32
N GLU A 28 10.47 -2.76 -3.24
CA GLU A 28 11.92 -2.55 -3.16
C GLU A 28 12.54 -3.17 -1.91
N VAL A 29 11.90 -3.03 -0.74
CA VAL A 29 12.32 -3.73 0.48
C VAL A 29 12.33 -5.24 0.26
N GLY A 30 11.30 -5.79 -0.40
CA GLY A 30 11.28 -7.19 -0.78
C GLY A 30 12.49 -7.58 -1.66
N LYS A 31 12.78 -6.82 -2.72
CA LYS A 31 13.96 -7.05 -3.59
C LYS A 31 15.29 -6.96 -2.83
N ALA A 32 15.41 -6.01 -1.90
CA ALA A 32 16.61 -5.88 -1.07
C ALA A 32 16.83 -7.10 -0.16
N LEU A 33 15.74 -7.68 0.37
CA LEU A 33 15.80 -8.90 1.18
C LEU A 33 16.15 -10.15 0.37
N GLU A 34 15.88 -10.17 -0.94
CA GLU A 34 16.22 -11.29 -1.82
C GLU A 34 17.74 -11.54 -1.90
N GLY A 35 18.53 -10.46 -1.81
CA GLY A 35 19.99 -10.53 -1.74
C GLY A 35 20.54 -10.96 -0.38
N ASN A 36 19.69 -11.09 0.65
CA ASN A 36 20.09 -11.53 1.98
C ASN A 36 19.82 -13.04 2.14
N GLY A 37 20.89 -13.85 2.13
CA GLY A 37 20.82 -15.32 2.23
C GLY A 37 20.27 -15.86 3.55
N GLU A 38 20.01 -15.01 4.55
CA GLU A 38 19.47 -15.42 5.86
C GLU A 38 17.93 -15.35 5.93
N VAL A 39 17.30 -14.69 4.95
CA VAL A 39 15.85 -14.50 4.89
C VAL A 39 15.19 -15.60 4.04
N PRO A 40 14.16 -16.30 4.55
CA PRO A 40 13.46 -17.30 3.76
C PRO A 40 12.81 -16.68 2.50
N GLN A 41 13.01 -17.32 1.35
CA GLN A 41 12.51 -16.83 0.04
C GLN A 41 10.99 -16.66 -0.02
N GLU A 42 10.23 -17.47 0.73
CA GLU A 42 8.78 -17.31 0.84
C GLU A 42 8.39 -15.97 1.49
N GLN A 43 9.18 -15.51 2.46
CA GLN A 43 8.94 -14.25 3.17
C GLN A 43 9.28 -13.05 2.29
N VAL A 44 10.35 -13.17 1.50
CA VAL A 44 10.72 -12.19 0.46
C VAL A 44 9.57 -12.02 -0.53
N LYS A 45 9.08 -13.12 -1.10
CA LYS A 45 7.96 -13.11 -2.04
C LYS A 45 6.70 -12.50 -1.43
N LEU A 46 6.37 -12.85 -0.20
CA LEU A 46 5.19 -12.31 0.50
C LEU A 46 5.26 -10.78 0.67
N ILE A 47 6.43 -10.23 1.02
CA ILE A 47 6.61 -8.77 1.12
C ILE A 47 6.46 -8.10 -0.26
N GLN A 48 7.07 -8.66 -1.31
CA GLN A 48 6.92 -8.15 -2.67
C GLN A 48 5.45 -8.19 -3.14
N GLU A 49 4.72 -9.25 -2.82
CA GLU A 49 3.28 -9.38 -3.11
C GLU A 49 2.45 -8.32 -2.39
N TYR A 50 2.75 -8.03 -1.12
CA TYR A 50 2.09 -6.91 -0.44
C TYR A 50 2.38 -5.58 -1.12
N GLY A 51 3.62 -5.31 -1.54
CA GLY A 51 3.97 -4.10 -2.28
C GLY A 51 3.15 -3.94 -3.56
N LYS A 52 3.05 -5.01 -4.36
CA LYS A 52 2.21 -5.03 -5.57
C LYS A 52 0.73 -4.81 -5.25
N ALA A 53 0.20 -5.43 -4.20
CA ALA A 53 -1.19 -5.26 -3.78
C ALA A 53 -1.50 -3.83 -3.32
N VAL A 54 -0.57 -3.17 -2.61
CA VAL A 54 -0.68 -1.75 -2.25
C VAL A 54 -0.78 -0.89 -3.51
N GLN A 55 0.09 -1.13 -4.51
CA GLN A 55 0.08 -0.39 -5.78
C GLN A 55 -1.24 -0.58 -6.55
N GLN A 56 -1.77 -1.80 -6.60
CA GLN A 56 -3.06 -2.09 -7.27
C GLN A 56 -4.22 -1.30 -6.64
N HIS A 57 -4.33 -1.33 -5.31
CA HIS A 57 -5.38 -0.59 -4.62
C HIS A 57 -5.17 0.93 -4.68
N ALA A 58 -3.93 1.40 -4.67
CA ALA A 58 -3.60 2.81 -4.88
C ALA A 58 -4.04 3.28 -6.28
N ASN A 59 -3.78 2.51 -7.33
CA ASN A 59 -4.19 2.84 -8.69
C ASN A 59 -5.72 2.84 -8.86
N ALA A 60 -6.42 1.90 -8.21
CA ALA A 60 -7.88 1.90 -8.19
C ALA A 60 -8.44 3.13 -7.45
N SER A 61 -7.86 3.47 -6.30
CA SER A 61 -8.19 4.67 -5.53
C SER A 61 -7.97 5.95 -6.35
N LEU A 62 -6.86 6.03 -7.09
CA LEU A 62 -6.51 7.14 -7.97
C LEU A 62 -7.53 7.32 -9.10
N LYS A 63 -7.94 6.21 -9.74
CA LYS A 63 -8.95 6.24 -10.80
C LYS A 63 -10.27 6.81 -10.30
N HIS A 64 -10.72 6.35 -9.13
CA HIS A 64 -11.96 6.82 -8.51
C HIS A 64 -11.86 8.26 -8.01
N ALA A 65 -10.71 8.69 -7.47
CA ALA A 65 -10.49 10.08 -7.06
C ALA A 65 -10.55 11.05 -8.24
N LYS A 66 -9.98 10.66 -9.40
CA LYS A 66 -10.08 11.45 -10.63
C LYS A 66 -11.50 11.50 -11.17
N ALA A 67 -12.23 10.37 -11.14
CA ALA A 67 -13.63 10.34 -11.53
C ALA A 67 -14.51 11.22 -10.62
N ALA A 68 -14.21 11.31 -9.32
CA ALA A 68 -14.93 12.17 -8.39
C ALA A 68 -14.79 13.69 -8.67
N GLN A 69 -13.85 14.09 -9.54
CA GLN A 69 -13.69 15.48 -10.02
C GLN A 69 -14.50 15.76 -11.29
N ASP A 70 -15.18 14.76 -11.85
CA ASP A 70 -16.01 14.90 -13.05
C ASP A 70 -17.48 15.15 -12.66
N ASP A 71 -18.04 16.28 -13.11
CA ASP A 71 -19.43 16.66 -12.84
C ASP A 71 -20.46 15.72 -13.50
N ALA A 72 -20.05 14.91 -14.48
CA ALA A 72 -20.93 13.98 -15.19
C ALA A 72 -21.20 12.67 -14.41
N VAL A 73 -20.51 12.44 -13.29
CA VAL A 73 -20.65 11.22 -12.48
C VAL A 73 -21.15 11.53 -11.08
N ASN A 74 -21.58 10.48 -10.36
CA ASN A 74 -21.91 10.59 -8.94
C ASN A 74 -20.62 10.73 -8.11
N SER A 75 -20.16 11.97 -7.92
CA SER A 75 -18.90 12.27 -7.25
C SER A 75 -18.80 11.70 -5.83
N THR A 76 -19.90 11.66 -5.08
CA THR A 76 -19.94 11.03 -3.75
C THR A 76 -19.70 9.52 -3.80
N GLU A 77 -20.26 8.83 -4.79
CA GLU A 77 -20.05 7.39 -4.98
C GLU A 77 -18.61 7.08 -5.37
N GLU A 78 -18.05 7.83 -6.33
CA GLU A 78 -16.66 7.65 -6.76
C GLU A 78 -15.67 7.98 -5.64
N TYR A 79 -15.90 9.06 -4.89
CA TYR A 79 -15.10 9.36 -3.69
C TYR A 79 -15.15 8.23 -2.67
N THR A 80 -16.33 7.65 -2.42
CA THR A 80 -16.48 6.51 -1.50
C THR A 80 -15.72 5.28 -1.98
N LYS A 81 -15.76 4.98 -3.29
CA LYS A 81 -14.95 3.90 -3.89
C LYS A 81 -13.45 4.18 -3.74
N SER A 82 -13.04 5.43 -3.97
CA SER A 82 -11.64 5.86 -3.78
C SER A 82 -11.16 5.62 -2.36
N ALA A 83 -11.94 6.05 -1.36
CA ALA A 83 -11.64 5.85 0.06
C ALA A 83 -11.56 4.36 0.42
N LYS A 84 -12.49 3.54 -0.10
CA LYS A 84 -12.49 2.09 0.13
C LYS A 84 -11.22 1.41 -0.40
N GLU A 85 -10.78 1.78 -1.60
CA GLU A 85 -9.54 1.25 -2.18
C GLU A 85 -8.30 1.77 -1.42
N HIS A 86 -8.29 3.03 -0.99
CA HIS A 86 -7.23 3.57 -0.14
C HIS A 86 -7.08 2.81 1.18
N VAL A 87 -8.20 2.47 1.83
CA VAL A 87 -8.21 1.64 3.05
C VAL A 87 -7.60 0.27 2.77
N LYS A 88 -7.99 -0.41 1.68
CA LYS A 88 -7.40 -1.70 1.31
C LYS A 88 -5.90 -1.60 1.04
N ALA A 89 -5.44 -0.54 0.37
CA ALA A 89 -4.01 -0.28 0.17
C ALA A 89 -3.28 -0.16 1.52
N THR A 90 -3.86 0.60 2.45
CA THR A 90 -3.32 0.78 3.81
C THR A 90 -3.27 -0.53 4.58
N GLU A 91 -4.31 -1.36 4.52
CA GLU A 91 -4.31 -2.68 5.16
C GLU A 91 -3.21 -3.60 4.63
N LYS A 92 -2.97 -3.60 3.31
CA LYS A 92 -1.88 -4.38 2.70
C LYS A 92 -0.51 -3.85 3.13
N HIS A 93 -0.36 -2.53 3.19
CA HIS A 93 0.88 -1.90 3.67
C HIS A 93 1.15 -2.27 5.14
N VAL A 94 0.15 -2.21 6.02
CA VAL A 94 0.28 -2.62 7.42
C VAL A 94 0.66 -4.10 7.54
N LYS A 95 0.11 -4.98 6.69
CA LYS A 95 0.50 -6.40 6.64
C LYS A 95 1.97 -6.57 6.24
N ALA A 96 2.45 -5.81 5.26
CA ALA A 96 3.86 -5.82 4.87
C ALA A 96 4.77 -5.40 6.02
N VAL A 97 4.45 -4.28 6.69
CA VAL A 97 5.22 -3.77 7.82
C VAL A 97 5.25 -4.78 8.97
N LYS A 98 4.11 -5.38 9.31
CA LYS A 98 4.04 -6.45 10.31
C LYS A 98 4.92 -7.64 9.94
N GLN A 99 4.97 -8.01 8.66
CA GLN A 99 5.79 -9.12 8.21
C GLN A 99 7.28 -8.79 8.29
N TYR A 100 7.66 -7.57 7.89
CA TYR A 100 9.03 -7.08 8.03
C TYR A 100 9.49 -7.04 9.49
N ILE A 101 8.66 -6.53 10.40
CA ILE A 101 8.96 -6.51 11.85
C ILE A 101 9.24 -7.93 12.38
N LYS A 102 8.42 -8.91 11.99
CA LYS A 102 8.64 -10.32 12.39
C LYS A 102 9.98 -10.85 11.88
N LEU A 103 10.37 -10.51 10.65
CA LEU A 103 11.67 -10.91 10.09
C LEU A 103 12.83 -10.33 10.92
N VAL A 104 12.78 -9.03 11.20
CA VAL A 104 13.82 -8.36 12.00
C VAL A 104 13.90 -8.95 13.41
N GLN A 105 12.76 -9.21 14.06
CA GLN A 105 12.72 -9.84 15.38
C GLN A 105 13.35 -11.24 15.37
N ASN A 106 13.03 -12.06 14.37
CA ASN A 106 13.62 -13.39 14.22
C ASN A 106 15.13 -13.32 13.99
N TYR A 107 15.60 -12.34 13.22
CA TYR A 107 17.02 -12.13 12.98
C TYR A 107 17.76 -11.76 14.27
N LEU A 108 17.26 -10.78 15.01
CA LEU A 108 17.83 -10.35 16.30
C LEU A 108 17.85 -11.50 17.32
N TYR A 109 16.78 -12.29 17.39
CA TYR A 109 16.71 -13.44 18.29
C TYR A 109 17.77 -14.50 17.98
N LYS A 110 18.00 -14.80 16.69
CA LYS A 110 19.03 -15.76 16.26
C LYS A 110 20.44 -15.21 16.55
N SER A 111 20.69 -13.94 16.25
CA SER A 111 21.98 -13.30 16.51
C SER A 111 22.36 -13.34 18.00
N ASN A 112 21.41 -13.06 18.89
CA ASN A 112 21.65 -13.08 20.34
C ASN A 112 21.87 -14.48 20.94
N LYS A 113 21.51 -15.55 20.24
CA LYS A 113 21.74 -16.95 20.68
C LYS A 113 23.07 -17.53 20.22
N ASN A 114 23.75 -16.88 19.27
CA ASN A 114 25.00 -17.33 18.69
C ASN A 114 26.24 -16.70 19.37
N TYR A 115 26.05 -16.00 20.49
CA TYR A 115 27.07 -15.54 21.44
C TYR A 115 26.88 -16.27 22.77
#